data_AF-A0A969RLV8-F1
#
_entry.id   AF-A0A969RLV8-F1
#
_cell.length_a   1.000
_cell.length_b   1.000
_cell.length_c   1.000
_cell.angle_alpha   90.00
_cell.angle_beta   90.00
_cell.angle_gamma   90.00
#
_symmetry.space_group_name_H-M   'P 1'
#
loop_
_entity.id
_entity.type
_entity.pdbx_description
1 polymer ?
#
loop_
_entity_poly.entity_id
_entity_poly.type
_entity_poly.pdbx_seq_one_letter_code
_entity_poly.pdbx_strand_id
1 'polypeptide(L)' 'MIVLTDEQAITVHRLLTCILLNETYRLADVEDALLWLSPENRQILCPFDSLWSKNLAEAIVRELRNQG' A
#
# COMPACT_ATOMS: atom_id res chain seq x y z
N MET A 1 -1.62 -2.87 4.81
CA MET A 1 -0.44 -2.35 4.11
C MET A 1 -0.76 -0.92 3.72
N ILE A 2 0.13 0.05 3.92
CA ILE A 2 -0.10 1.42 3.43
C ILE A 2 0.34 1.42 1.96
N VAL A 3 -0.54 1.87 1.06
CA VAL A 3 -0.25 1.98 -0.36
C VAL A 3 -0.25 3.46 -0.69
N LEU A 4 0.89 3.96 -1.17
CA LEU A 4 1.07 5.33 -1.61
C LEU A 4 1.33 5.33 -3.12
N THR A 5 0.86 6.35 -3.83
CA THR A 5 1.36 6.63 -5.19
C THR A 5 2.81 7.08 -5.13
N ASP A 6 3.51 7.03 -6.27
CA ASP A 6 4.90 7.49 -6.35
C ASP A 6 5.05 8.95 -5.88
N GLU A 7 4.11 9.83 -6.27
CA GLU A 7 4.10 11.23 -5.84
C GLU A 7 3.88 11.39 -4.34
N GLN A 8 2.96 10.62 -3.75
CA GLN A 8 2.72 10.62 -2.31
C GLN A 8 3.95 10.12 -1.53
N ALA A 9 4.58 9.05 -2.02
CA ALA A 9 5.77 8.49 -1.40
C ALA A 9 6.94 9.49 -1.44
N ILE A 10 7.13 10.19 -2.56
CA ILE A 10 8.15 11.24 -2.70
C ILE A 10 7.89 12.38 -1.71
N THR A 11 6.64 12.85 -1.62
CA THR A 11 6.27 13.94 -0.71
C THR A 11 6.50 13.56 0.76
N VAL A 12 6.07 12.37 1.17
CA VAL A 12 6.30 11.86 2.53
C VAL A 12 7.79 11.71 2.81
N HIS A 13 8.58 11.19 1.87
CA HIS A 13 10.02 11.05 2.02
C HIS A 13 10.72 12.40 2.21
N ARG A 14 10.37 13.39 1.38
CA ARG A 14 10.91 14.75 1.50
C ARG A 14 10.55 15.37 2.85
N LEU A 15 9.29 15.25 3.26
CA LEU A 15 8.81 15.77 4.54
C LEU A 15 9.58 15.16 5.72
N LEU A 16 9.72 13.83 5.76
CA LEU A 16 10.48 13.14 6.80
C LEU A 16 11.94 13.56 6.83
N THR A 17 12.55 13.78 5.67
CA THR A 17 13.93 14.26 5.56
C THR A 17 14.08 15.66 6.14
N CYS A 18 13.18 16.58 5.79
CA CYS A 18 13.19 17.94 6.35
C CYS A 18 12.97 17.93 7.87
N ILE A 19 12.08 17.06 8.39
CA ILE A 19 11.89 16.90 9.84
C ILE A 19 13.17 16.42 10.53
N LEU A 20 13.84 15.40 9.97
CA LEU A 20 15.08 14.84 10.53
C LEU A 20 16.23 15.85 10.52
N LEU A 21 16.32 16.66 9.47
CA LEU A 21 17.34 17.70 9.32
C LEU A 21 16.97 19.01 10.01
N ASN A 22 15.79 19.07 10.64
CA ASN A 22 15.23 20.27 11.27
C ASN A 22 15.14 21.47 10.32
N GLU A 23 14.82 21.18 9.05
CA GLU A 23 14.62 22.15 7.99
C GLU A 23 13.16 22.63 7.96
N THR A 24 12.91 23.75 7.27
CA THR A 24 11.56 24.26 7.07
C THR A 24 10.78 23.35 6.12
N TYR A 25 9.56 22.99 6.52
CA TYR A 25 8.59 22.27 5.69
C TYR A 25 7.24 22.97 5.73
N ARG A 26 6.35 22.65 4.79
CA ARG A 26 5.02 23.25 4.74
C ARG A 26 4.06 22.44 5.59
N LEU A 27 3.19 23.13 6.34
CA LEU A 27 2.17 22.47 7.14
C LEU A 27 1.21 21.64 6.29
N ALA A 28 0.87 22.11 5.09
CA ALA A 28 0.00 21.38 4.16
C ALA A 28 0.56 19.98 3.82
N ASP A 29 1.87 19.87 3.62
CA ASP A 29 2.52 18.58 3.32
C ASP A 29 2.39 17.60 4.50
N VAL A 30 2.34 18.13 5.74
CA VAL A 30 2.11 17.34 6.96
C VAL A 30 0.67 16.85 7.04
N GLU A 31 -0.30 17.74 6.78
CA GLU A 31 -1.72 17.38 6.79
C GLU A 31 -2.04 16.32 5.74
N ASP A 32 -1.50 16.48 4.53
CA ASP A 32 -1.61 15.53 3.44
C ASP A 32 -0.96 14.18 3.79
N ALA A 33 0.25 14.20 4.34
CA ALA A 33 0.94 12.98 4.78
C ALA A 33 0.16 12.25 5.88
N LEU A 34 -0.40 12.97 6.86
CA LEU A 34 -1.23 12.39 7.91
C LEU A 34 -2.50 11.74 7.34
N LEU A 35 -3.13 12.39 6.36
CA LEU A 35 -4.27 11.82 5.65
C LEU A 35 -3.88 10.53 4.94
N TRP A 36 -2.80 10.49 4.16
CA TRP A 36 -2.40 9.30 3.40
C TRP A 36 -1.94 8.14 4.29
N LEU A 37 -1.31 8.44 5.43
CA LEU A 37 -0.82 7.44 6.38
C LEU A 37 -1.87 7.02 7.41
N SER A 38 -3.05 7.63 7.38
CA SER A 38 -4.15 7.35 8.29
C SER A 38 -4.61 5.89 8.22
N PRO A 39 -5.11 5.32 9.33
CA PRO A 39 -5.67 3.98 9.34
C PRO A 39 -6.86 3.83 8.38
N GLU A 40 -7.65 4.88 8.15
CA GLU A 40 -8.79 4.82 7.22
C GLU A 40 -8.34 4.63 5.77
N ASN A 41 -7.16 5.13 5.40
CA ASN A 41 -6.56 4.95 4.07
C ASN A 41 -5.76 3.64 3.93
N ARG A 42 -5.72 2.79 4.97
CA ARG A 42 -5.13 1.46 4.83
C ARG A 42 -6.03 0.60 3.95
N GLN A 43 -5.66 0.46 2.69
CA GLN A 43 -6.17 -0.64 1.89
C GLN A 43 -5.73 -1.96 2.52
N ILE A 44 -6.70 -2.70 3.07
CA ILE A 44 -6.53 -4.12 3.37
C ILE A 44 -6.53 -4.81 2.00
N LEU A 45 -5.37 -4.87 1.36
CA LEU A 45 -5.16 -5.77 0.24
C LEU A 45 -5.31 -7.18 0.78
N CYS A 46 -6.50 -7.76 0.61
CA CYS A 46 -6.69 -9.19 0.76
C CYS A 46 -5.89 -9.84 -0.37
N PRO A 47 -4.82 -10.60 -0.07
CA PRO A 47 -3.99 -11.22 -1.12
C PRO A 47 -4.79 -12.21 -2.00
N PHE A 48 -6.02 -12.53 -1.61
CA PHE A 48 -6.96 -13.40 -2.32
C PHE A 48 -7.96 -12.68 -3.24
N ASP A 49 -7.93 -11.34 -3.33
CA ASP A 49 -8.77 -10.60 -4.30
C ASP A 49 -8.09 -10.41 -5.66
N SER A 50 -6.82 -10.79 -5.78
CA SER A 50 -6.11 -10.79 -7.05
C SER A 50 -6.69 -11.88 -7.97
N LEU A 51 -6.99 -11.53 -9.22
CA LEU A 51 -7.42 -12.45 -10.28
C LEU A 51 -6.46 -13.65 -10.42
N TRP A 52 -5.18 -13.42 -10.14
CA TRP A 52 -4.14 -14.45 -10.09
C TRP A 52 -4.36 -15.48 -8.98
N SER A 53 -4.81 -15.05 -7.80
CA SER A 53 -5.08 -15.94 -6.66
C SER A 53 -6.32 -16.82 -6.89
N LYS A 54 -7.35 -16.31 -7.58
CA LYS A 54 -8.51 -17.10 -8.02
C LYS A 54 -8.10 -18.15 -9.04
N ASN A 55 -7.32 -17.75 -10.05
CA ASN A 55 -6.82 -18.67 -11.07
C ASN A 55 -5.91 -19.76 -10.47
N LEU A 56 -5.09 -19.41 -9.47
CA LEU A 56 -4.24 -20.37 -8.77
C LEU A 56 -5.06 -21.36 -7.95
N ALA A 57 -6.08 -20.89 -7.23
CA ALA A 57 -6.98 -21.76 -6.48
C ALA A 57 -7.74 -22.73 -7.39
N GLU A 58 -8.23 -22.26 -8.54
CA GLU A 58 -8.88 -23.11 -9.54
C GLU A 58 -7.91 -24.15 -10.12
N ALA A 59 -6.67 -23.77 -10.41
CA ALA A 59 -5.65 -24.68 -10.91
C ALA A 59 -5.33 -25.80 -9.90
N ILE A 60 -5.19 -25.46 -8.62
CA ILE A 60 -4.94 -26.43 -7.54
C ILE A 60 -6.13 -27.40 -7.41
N VAL A 61 -7.36 -26.89 -7.39
CA VAL A 61 -8.57 -27.72 -7.28
C VAL A 61 -8.70 -28.68 -8.48
N ARG A 62 -8.44 -28.19 -9.68
CA ARG A 62 -8.47 -29.00 -10.90
C ARG A 62 -7.44 -30.13 -10.85
N GLU A 63 -6.24 -29.85 -10.37
CA GLU A 63 -5.18 -30.84 -10.30
C GLU A 63 -5.44 -31.91 -9.23
N LEU A 64 -5.94 -31.51 -8.06
CA LEU A 64 -6.35 -32.45 -7.01
C LEU A 64 -7.50 -33.38 -7.47
N ARG A 65 -8.41 -32.88 -8.32
CA ARG A 65 -9.50 -33.69 -8.87
C ARG A 65 -9.03 -34.64 -9.98
N ASN A 66 -7.94 -34.34 -10.69
CA ASN A 66 -7.35 -35.23 -11.69
C ASN A 66 -6.47 -36.33 -11.08
N GLN A 67 -6.04 -36.15 -9.83
CA GLN A 67 -5.20 -37.11 -9.10
C GLN A 67 -5.98 -38.08 -8.21
N GLY A 68 -7.32 -37.96 -8.13
CA GLY A 68 -8.21 -38.89 -7.44
C GLY A 68 -9.11 -39.64 -8.41
#